data_AF-A0A438HPA6-F1
#
_entry.id   AF-A0A438HPA6-F1
#
_cell.length_a   1.000
_cell.length_b   1.000
_cell.length_c   1.000
_cell.angle_alpha   90.00
_cell.angle_beta   90.00
_cell.angle_gamma   90.00
#
_symmetry.space_group_name_H-M   'P 1'
#
loop_
_entity.id
_entity.type
_entity.pdbx_description
1 polymer ?
#
loop_
_entity_poly.entity_id
_entity_poly.type
_entity_poly.pdbx_seq_one_letter_code
_entity_poly.pdbx_strand_id
1 'polypeptide(L)'
;MHGSFDRLDFDGSSMRSEPGSSIGAAVAASLTLPPDTVRTVTFSLAWACPEVRFTSGKTYHRRYTRFYGTHVDAAEEIAHDAILGNFHHSFFITLKAWQGPILEDRRLPEWYRITLFNELYFLNAGGTIWTDGLPPMQSLATIEQIKFSLDRSISDPKNTTDIVHQNDSTVEILGRMTSMLEQIHNPTTSNSAFGTYLLQSGEENVGQFLYLEGIEYHMWNTYDVHFYSSFAIIMLFPQLELSIQRDFAAAVMVHDPSRMKIMSDGKWVPRKVLGAVPHDIGISDPWFELNAYNLYDTDRWKDLNSKFVLQVYRDMVATGDKNFARAVWPAVYIAIAFLDQFDKDGDGMIENDGFPDQTYDAWSVTGVSAYCGGLWVAALQAASAMAREVGDSMTADYFWFKFQKAKAVYDKLWNGSYFNYDNSGGSSSSSIQADQLAGQW
;
A
#
# COMPACT_ATOMS: atom_id res chain seq x y z
N MET A 1 28.95 -27.81 -22.07
CA MET A 1 27.97 -28.77 -22.61
C MET A 1 26.65 -28.47 -21.93
N HIS A 2 25.72 -27.82 -22.63
CA HIS A 2 24.37 -27.64 -22.13
C HIS A 2 23.65 -28.98 -22.33
N GLY A 3 23.49 -29.74 -21.25
CA GLY A 3 22.68 -30.95 -21.29
C GLY A 3 21.23 -30.55 -21.42
N SER A 4 20.63 -30.76 -22.59
CA SER A 4 19.18 -30.79 -22.75
C SER A 4 18.67 -32.18 -22.35
N PHE A 5 17.48 -32.23 -21.73
CA PHE A 5 16.76 -33.47 -21.42
C PHE A 5 16.24 -34.20 -22.68
N ASP A 6 16.33 -33.59 -23.87
CA ASP A 6 15.98 -34.21 -25.17
C ASP A 6 16.78 -35.48 -25.50
N ARG A 7 17.83 -35.77 -24.72
CA ARG A 7 18.73 -36.93 -24.91
C ARG A 7 18.80 -37.88 -23.73
N LEU A 8 17.78 -37.88 -22.86
CA LEU A 8 17.53 -39.06 -22.05
C LEU A 8 16.90 -40.10 -22.98
N ASP A 9 17.71 -41.01 -23.53
CA ASP A 9 17.23 -42.22 -24.19
C ASP A 9 16.45 -43.05 -23.15
N PHE A 10 15.19 -42.69 -22.95
CA PHE A 10 14.28 -43.41 -22.08
C PHE A 10 13.72 -44.59 -22.89
N ASP A 11 14.40 -45.73 -22.81
CA ASP A 11 14.08 -46.97 -23.53
C ASP A 11 12.84 -47.70 -22.96
N GLY A 12 11.99 -46.98 -22.23
CA GLY A 12 10.75 -47.47 -21.63
C GLY A 12 9.57 -46.65 -22.11
N SER A 13 8.51 -47.32 -22.58
CA SER A 13 7.25 -46.67 -22.90
C SER A 13 6.82 -45.78 -21.73
N SER A 14 6.69 -44.46 -21.95
CA SER A 14 6.13 -43.52 -20.99
C SER A 14 4.76 -44.02 -20.54
N MET A 15 4.69 -44.72 -19.41
CA MET A 15 3.42 -45.14 -18.82
C MET A 15 2.83 -43.91 -18.13
N ARG A 16 1.70 -43.43 -18.66
CA ARG A 16 0.90 -42.42 -17.97
C ARG A 16 0.53 -42.98 -16.60
N SER A 17 0.72 -42.19 -15.55
CA SER A 17 0.25 -42.50 -14.22
C SER A 17 -1.26 -42.71 -14.21
N GLU A 18 -1.75 -43.69 -13.44
CA GLU A 18 -3.19 -43.91 -13.31
C GLU A 18 -3.87 -42.70 -12.63
N PRO A 19 -5.09 -42.29 -13.05
CA PRO A 19 -5.83 -41.23 -12.37
C PRO A 19 -5.96 -41.50 -10.87
N GLY A 20 -5.61 -40.52 -10.03
CA GLY A 20 -5.66 -40.65 -8.56
C GLY A 20 -4.39 -41.22 -7.92
N SER A 21 -3.39 -41.64 -8.70
CA SER A 21 -2.08 -42.00 -8.16
C SER A 21 -1.28 -40.76 -7.76
N SER A 22 -0.52 -40.86 -6.66
CA SER A 22 0.47 -39.85 -6.30
C SER A 22 1.70 -40.03 -7.18
N ILE A 23 2.06 -38.99 -7.93
CA ILE A 23 3.26 -38.96 -8.75
C ILE A 23 4.34 -38.12 -8.07
N GLY A 24 5.59 -38.49 -8.30
CA GLY A 24 6.77 -37.75 -7.86
C GLY A 24 7.87 -37.86 -8.91
N ALA A 25 8.75 -36.86 -8.95
CA ALA A 25 9.91 -36.85 -9.82
C ALA A 25 11.18 -36.77 -8.98
N ALA A 26 12.26 -37.37 -9.47
CA ALA A 26 13.58 -37.26 -8.88
C ALA A 26 14.59 -36.86 -9.97
N VAL A 27 15.45 -35.89 -9.66
CA VAL A 27 16.55 -35.46 -10.52
C VAL A 27 17.85 -35.71 -9.77
N ALA A 28 18.80 -36.36 -10.42
CA ALA A 28 20.11 -36.66 -9.85
C ALA A 28 21.23 -36.37 -10.84
N ALA A 29 22.38 -35.93 -10.32
CA ALA A 29 23.60 -35.75 -11.09
C ALA A 29 24.71 -36.60 -10.47
N SER A 30 25.40 -37.39 -11.29
CA SER A 30 26.53 -38.20 -10.85
C SER A 30 27.84 -37.57 -11.31
N LEU A 31 28.80 -37.44 -10.40
CA LEU A 31 30.13 -36.89 -10.67
C LEU A 31 31.22 -37.73 -10.01
N THR A 32 32.39 -37.81 -10.65
CA THR A 32 33.61 -38.38 -10.07
C THR A 32 34.56 -37.24 -9.72
N LEU A 33 35.02 -37.18 -8.47
CA LEU A 33 35.93 -36.14 -7.97
C LEU A 33 37.35 -36.71 -7.78
N PRO A 34 38.34 -36.27 -8.57
CA PRO A 34 39.75 -36.52 -8.24
C PRO A 34 40.15 -35.88 -6.90
N PRO A 35 41.19 -36.39 -6.21
CA PRO A 35 41.76 -35.76 -5.03
C PRO A 35 42.05 -34.27 -5.27
N ASP A 36 41.77 -33.45 -4.25
CA ASP A 36 42.01 -32.00 -4.25
C ASP A 36 41.28 -31.20 -5.35
N THR A 37 40.17 -31.73 -5.89
CA THR A 37 39.34 -31.01 -6.88
C THR A 37 37.99 -30.59 -6.34
N VAL A 38 37.50 -29.45 -6.85
CA VAL A 38 36.14 -28.94 -6.62
C VAL A 38 35.36 -29.01 -7.94
N ARG A 39 34.10 -29.44 -7.84
CA ARG A 39 33.12 -29.36 -8.93
C ARG A 39 31.82 -28.76 -8.37
N THR A 40 31.14 -27.98 -9.18
CA THR A 40 29.84 -27.39 -8.85
C THR A 40 28.79 -28.01 -9.76
N VAL A 41 27.69 -28.46 -9.17
CA VAL A 41 26.48 -28.86 -9.88
C VAL A 41 25.36 -27.91 -9.46
N THR A 42 24.66 -27.35 -10.45
CA THR A 42 23.56 -26.41 -10.23
C THR A 42 22.25 -27.10 -10.60
N PHE A 43 21.27 -26.99 -9.71
CA PHE A 43 19.89 -27.40 -9.94
C PHE A 43 19.00 -26.15 -9.87
N SER A 44 17.87 -26.18 -10.57
CA SER A 44 16.82 -25.17 -10.45
C SER A 44 15.47 -25.84 -10.21
N LEU A 45 14.65 -25.18 -9.42
CA LEU A 45 13.25 -25.51 -9.20
C LEU A 45 12.43 -24.29 -9.58
N ALA A 46 11.46 -24.49 -10.46
CA ALA A 46 10.51 -23.46 -10.84
C ALA A 46 9.09 -24.01 -10.77
N TRP A 47 8.14 -23.12 -10.57
CA TRP A 47 6.71 -23.41 -10.63
C TRP A 47 6.03 -22.32 -11.44
N ALA A 48 5.07 -22.72 -12.28
CA ALA A 48 4.25 -21.80 -13.05
C ALA A 48 2.79 -21.96 -12.64
N CYS A 49 2.36 -21.13 -11.68
CA CYS A 49 0.96 -20.99 -11.27
C CYS A 49 0.48 -19.60 -11.69
N PRO A 50 0.06 -19.42 -12.96
CA PRO A 50 -0.12 -18.10 -13.56
C PRO A 50 -1.29 -17.33 -12.97
N GLU A 51 -2.29 -18.03 -12.45
CA GLU A 51 -3.54 -17.44 -11.97
C GLU A 51 -3.54 -17.24 -10.45
N VAL A 52 -4.09 -16.10 -10.03
CA VAL A 52 -4.49 -15.82 -8.65
C VAL A 52 -5.99 -15.64 -8.64
N ARG A 53 -6.69 -16.43 -7.82
CA ARG A 53 -8.15 -16.40 -7.71
C ARG A 53 -8.51 -15.90 -6.32
N PHE A 54 -9.27 -14.81 -6.27
CA PHE A 54 -9.84 -14.31 -5.02
C PHE A 54 -11.21 -14.94 -4.76
N THR A 55 -11.67 -14.92 -3.52
CA THR A 55 -12.92 -15.58 -3.11
C THR A 55 -14.16 -14.95 -3.74
N SER A 56 -14.06 -13.70 -4.20
CA SER A 56 -15.10 -13.04 -5.03
C SER A 56 -15.29 -13.67 -6.42
N GLY A 57 -14.36 -14.52 -6.85
CA GLY A 57 -14.35 -15.14 -8.18
C GLY A 57 -13.54 -14.37 -9.22
N LYS A 58 -12.96 -13.21 -8.88
CA LYS A 58 -12.03 -12.51 -9.80
C LYS A 58 -10.71 -13.26 -9.90
N THR A 59 -10.25 -13.40 -11.15
CA THR A 59 -8.99 -14.07 -11.48
C THR A 59 -8.03 -13.12 -12.18
N TYR A 60 -6.83 -12.96 -11.62
CA TYR A 60 -5.74 -12.15 -12.16
C TYR A 60 -4.56 -13.04 -12.54
N HIS A 61 -3.71 -12.57 -13.44
CA HIS A 61 -2.43 -13.20 -13.68
C HIS A 61 -1.35 -12.65 -12.77
N ARG A 62 -0.40 -13.51 -12.38
CA ARG A 62 0.82 -13.10 -11.66
C ARG A 62 1.77 -12.36 -12.59
N ARG A 63 2.54 -11.40 -12.07
CA ARG A 63 3.44 -10.55 -12.84
C ARG A 63 4.40 -11.31 -13.75
N TYR A 64 4.90 -12.47 -13.32
CA TYR A 64 5.87 -13.24 -14.11
C TYR A 64 5.34 -13.65 -15.50
N THR A 65 4.01 -13.71 -15.69
CA THR A 65 3.38 -14.06 -16.98
C THR A 65 3.64 -13.01 -18.06
N ARG A 66 4.02 -11.77 -17.69
CA ARG A 66 4.47 -10.75 -18.65
C ARG A 66 5.77 -11.14 -19.37
N PHE A 67 6.56 -12.01 -18.75
CA PHE A 67 7.87 -12.44 -19.26
C PHE A 67 7.81 -13.85 -19.87
N TYR A 68 7.08 -14.77 -19.24
CA TYR A 68 7.03 -16.19 -19.61
C TYR A 68 5.67 -16.65 -20.18
N GLY A 69 4.69 -15.76 -20.27
CA GLY A 69 3.33 -16.12 -20.69
C GLY A 69 2.59 -17.03 -19.69
N THR A 70 1.55 -17.71 -20.18
CA THR A 70 0.69 -18.62 -19.40
C THR A 70 0.71 -20.06 -19.94
N HIS A 71 1.69 -20.37 -20.78
CA HIS A 71 1.81 -21.69 -21.41
C HIS A 71 2.22 -22.77 -20.41
N VAL A 72 1.91 -24.03 -20.75
CA VAL A 72 2.21 -25.20 -19.90
C VAL A 72 3.72 -25.39 -19.68
N ASP A 73 4.54 -24.91 -20.61
CA ASP A 73 6.00 -25.04 -20.59
C ASP A 73 6.70 -23.89 -19.83
N ALA A 74 5.95 -22.91 -19.30
CA ALA A 74 6.53 -21.75 -18.62
C ALA A 74 7.41 -22.13 -17.42
N ALA A 75 7.08 -23.20 -16.69
CA ALA A 75 7.91 -23.68 -15.58
C ALA A 75 9.27 -24.22 -16.07
N GLU A 76 9.29 -24.87 -17.23
CA GLU A 76 10.53 -25.35 -17.87
C GLU A 76 11.40 -24.17 -18.29
N GLU A 77 10.81 -23.18 -18.97
CA GLU A 77 11.52 -21.97 -19.42
C GLU A 77 12.14 -21.21 -18.24
N ILE A 78 11.38 -21.00 -17.15
CA ILE A 78 11.89 -20.35 -15.93
C ILE A 78 13.04 -21.16 -15.33
N ALA A 79 12.89 -22.49 -15.22
CA ALA A 79 13.94 -23.35 -14.66
C ALA A 79 15.21 -23.32 -15.51
N HIS A 80 15.05 -23.35 -16.84
CA HIS A 80 16.13 -23.27 -17.82
C HIS A 80 16.87 -21.93 -17.73
N ASP A 81 16.15 -20.80 -17.72
CA ASP A 81 16.76 -19.47 -17.60
C ASP A 81 17.53 -19.32 -16.30
N ALA A 82 17.01 -19.84 -15.18
CA ALA A 82 17.68 -19.78 -13.88
C ALA A 82 19.04 -20.49 -13.85
N ILE A 83 19.26 -21.51 -14.69
CA ILE A 83 20.54 -22.24 -14.78
C ILE A 83 21.43 -21.79 -15.94
N LEU A 84 20.91 -21.00 -16.88
CA LEU A 84 21.74 -20.45 -17.95
C LEU A 84 22.86 -19.61 -17.33
N GLY A 85 24.10 -19.97 -17.65
CA GLY A 85 25.30 -19.46 -16.96
C GLY A 85 25.41 -17.94 -16.91
N ASN A 86 24.86 -17.24 -17.90
CA ASN A 86 24.83 -15.77 -17.90
C ASN A 86 23.83 -15.20 -16.89
N PHE A 87 22.65 -15.79 -16.75
CA PHE A 87 21.62 -15.34 -15.80
C PHE A 87 22.01 -15.69 -14.37
N HIS A 88 22.49 -16.92 -14.14
CA HIS A 88 23.00 -17.32 -12.83
C HIS A 88 24.18 -16.44 -12.39
N HIS A 89 25.15 -16.18 -13.27
CA HIS A 89 26.29 -15.34 -12.94
C HIS A 89 25.90 -13.87 -12.71
N SER A 90 25.06 -13.29 -13.58
CA SER A 90 24.58 -11.92 -13.40
C SER A 90 23.77 -11.77 -12.12
N PHE A 91 22.93 -12.74 -11.77
CA PHE A 91 22.17 -12.74 -10.53
C PHE A 91 23.08 -12.68 -9.30
N PHE A 92 24.11 -13.53 -9.23
CA PHE A 92 25.07 -13.50 -8.11
C PHE A 92 25.89 -12.20 -8.04
N ILE A 93 26.25 -11.62 -9.18
CA ILE A 93 26.94 -10.32 -9.22
C ILE A 93 26.02 -9.23 -8.65
N THR A 94 24.79 -9.15 -9.15
CA THR A 94 23.82 -8.15 -8.70
C THR A 94 23.52 -8.32 -7.22
N LEU A 95 23.32 -9.56 -6.74
CA LEU A 95 23.10 -9.87 -5.33
C LEU A 95 24.22 -9.33 -4.43
N LYS A 96 25.47 -9.59 -4.79
CA LYS A 96 26.61 -9.09 -4.03
C LYS A 96 26.74 -7.58 -4.10
N ALA A 97 26.44 -6.99 -5.25
CA ALA A 97 26.54 -5.55 -5.45
C ALA A 97 25.56 -4.76 -4.57
N TRP A 98 24.32 -5.22 -4.41
CA TRP A 98 23.34 -4.50 -3.57
C TRP A 98 23.55 -4.73 -2.07
N GLN A 99 23.99 -5.93 -1.66
CA GLN A 99 24.23 -6.23 -0.23
C GLN A 99 25.57 -5.69 0.27
N GLY A 100 26.59 -5.69 -0.59
CA GLY A 100 27.99 -5.37 -0.25
C GLY A 100 28.15 -4.09 0.56
N PRO A 101 27.57 -2.93 0.16
CA PRO A 101 27.71 -1.68 0.89
C PRO A 101 27.30 -1.75 2.36
N ILE A 102 26.28 -2.55 2.70
CA ILE A 102 25.80 -2.72 4.07
C ILE A 102 26.62 -3.81 4.79
N LEU A 103 26.88 -4.94 4.12
CA LEU A 103 27.62 -6.06 4.72
C LEU A 103 29.07 -5.68 5.06
N GLU A 104 29.70 -4.82 4.27
CA GLU A 104 31.09 -4.41 4.44
C GLU A 104 31.25 -3.20 5.38
N ASP A 105 30.16 -2.52 5.75
CA ASP A 105 30.20 -1.38 6.65
C ASP A 105 30.48 -1.80 8.10
N ARG A 106 31.73 -1.63 8.52
CA ARG A 106 32.21 -1.97 9.88
C ARG A 106 31.66 -1.05 10.97
N ARG A 107 30.99 0.05 10.62
CA ARG A 107 30.31 0.91 11.60
C ARG A 107 29.02 0.26 12.10
N LEU A 108 28.43 -0.64 11.32
CA LEU A 108 27.21 -1.35 11.66
C LEU A 108 27.53 -2.63 12.46
N PRO A 109 26.85 -2.86 13.60
CA PRO A 109 26.95 -4.13 14.31
C PRO A 109 26.64 -5.32 13.40
N GLU A 110 27.31 -6.45 13.62
CA GLU A 110 27.10 -7.66 12.82
C GLU A 110 25.66 -8.17 12.85
N TRP A 111 25.05 -8.19 14.04
CA TRP A 111 23.66 -8.60 14.20
C TRP A 111 22.71 -7.72 13.37
N TYR A 112 22.96 -6.41 13.30
CA TYR A 112 22.11 -5.47 12.57
C TYR A 112 22.12 -5.74 11.07
N ARG A 113 23.32 -5.95 10.50
CA ARG A 113 23.49 -6.27 9.07
C ARG A 113 22.73 -7.54 8.69
N ILE A 114 22.80 -8.57 9.52
CA ILE A 114 22.13 -9.86 9.28
C ILE A 114 20.61 -9.71 9.41
N THR A 115 20.15 -9.08 10.50
CA THR A 115 18.71 -8.86 10.73
C THR A 115 18.09 -8.05 9.60
N LEU A 116 18.73 -6.95 9.17
CA LEU A 116 18.20 -6.07 8.12
C LEU A 116 17.86 -6.82 6.83
N PHE A 117 18.71 -7.76 6.39
CA PHE A 117 18.42 -8.56 5.20
C PHE A 117 17.45 -9.69 5.46
N ASN A 118 17.51 -10.32 6.63
CA ASN A 118 16.62 -11.43 6.94
C ASN A 118 15.17 -10.98 7.08
N GLU A 119 14.90 -9.79 7.63
CA GLU A 119 13.52 -9.25 7.73
C GLU A 119 12.87 -9.01 6.36
N LEU A 120 13.65 -8.84 5.28
CA LEU A 120 13.11 -8.74 3.92
C LEU A 120 12.40 -10.01 3.44
N TYR A 121 12.55 -11.14 4.16
CA TYR A 121 11.83 -12.38 3.84
C TYR A 121 10.33 -12.16 3.72
N PHE A 122 9.77 -11.22 4.50
CA PHE A 122 8.34 -10.97 4.53
C PHE A 122 7.79 -10.43 3.20
N LEU A 123 8.61 -9.74 2.39
CA LEU A 123 8.22 -9.30 1.04
C LEU A 123 7.88 -10.46 0.10
N ASN A 124 8.39 -11.67 0.39
CA ASN A 124 8.09 -12.88 -0.37
C ASN A 124 7.14 -13.81 0.41
N ALA A 125 7.37 -13.98 1.72
CA ALA A 125 6.65 -14.94 2.55
C ALA A 125 5.34 -14.40 3.15
N GLY A 126 5.11 -13.09 3.12
CA GLY A 126 3.92 -12.41 3.67
C GLY A 126 2.67 -12.56 2.82
N GLY A 127 2.49 -13.70 2.14
CA GLY A 127 1.33 -13.95 1.28
C GLY A 127 1.31 -13.13 -0.02
N THR A 128 2.47 -12.63 -0.46
CA THR A 128 2.57 -11.64 -1.54
C THR A 128 1.90 -12.07 -2.85
N ILE A 129 1.13 -11.15 -3.42
CA ILE A 129 0.54 -11.25 -4.75
C ILE A 129 0.99 -10.04 -5.56
N TRP A 130 1.54 -10.28 -6.74
CA TRP A 130 1.90 -9.24 -7.70
C TRP A 130 1.21 -9.55 -9.03
N THR A 131 0.33 -8.67 -9.49
CA THR A 131 -0.44 -8.87 -10.74
C THR A 131 0.35 -8.43 -11.97
N ASP A 132 -0.07 -8.88 -13.15
CA ASP A 132 0.53 -8.50 -14.44
C ASP A 132 0.16 -7.08 -14.90
N GLY A 133 -0.75 -6.40 -14.19
CA GLY A 133 -1.27 -5.08 -14.49
C GLY A 133 -2.40 -5.07 -15.52
N LEU A 134 -2.88 -6.22 -15.98
CA LEU A 134 -4.05 -6.32 -16.84
C LEU A 134 -5.34 -6.47 -16.02
N PRO A 135 -6.51 -6.12 -16.60
CA PRO A 135 -7.81 -6.39 -15.98
C PRO A 135 -8.02 -7.90 -15.72
N PRO A 136 -8.90 -8.28 -14.76
CA PRO A 136 -9.17 -9.67 -14.44
C PRO A 136 -9.78 -10.40 -15.64
N MET A 137 -9.37 -11.66 -15.85
CA MET A 137 -9.81 -12.48 -16.98
C MET A 137 -11.26 -12.95 -16.87
N GLN A 138 -11.72 -13.20 -15.64
CA GLN A 138 -13.06 -13.69 -15.34
C GLN A 138 -13.62 -12.84 -14.20
N SER A 139 -14.79 -12.25 -14.44
CA SER A 139 -15.61 -11.63 -13.41
C SER A 139 -16.91 -12.42 -13.33
N LEU A 140 -17.02 -13.31 -12.33
CA LEU A 140 -18.27 -13.97 -11.98
C LEU A 140 -19.08 -13.15 -10.96
N ALA A 141 -18.50 -12.06 -10.45
CA ALA A 141 -19.19 -11.13 -9.60
C ALA A 141 -20.31 -10.45 -10.41
N THR A 142 -21.55 -10.58 -9.93
CA THR A 142 -22.69 -9.80 -10.43
C THR A 142 -22.26 -8.34 -10.49
N ILE A 143 -22.49 -7.65 -11.61
CA ILE A 143 -22.24 -6.22 -11.76
C ILE A 143 -23.19 -5.50 -10.80
N GLU A 144 -22.87 -5.42 -9.51
CA GLU A 144 -23.44 -4.42 -8.63
C GLU A 144 -22.78 -3.10 -9.03
N GLN A 145 -23.49 -2.38 -9.90
CA GLN A 145 -23.14 -0.99 -10.21
C GLN A 145 -23.00 -0.24 -8.88
N ILE A 146 -21.80 0.26 -8.59
CA ILE A 146 -21.60 1.29 -7.57
C ILE A 146 -22.38 2.52 -8.07
N LYS A 147 -23.66 2.58 -7.72
CA LYS A 147 -24.58 3.66 -8.11
C LYS A 147 -24.48 4.78 -7.10
N PHE A 148 -23.70 5.79 -7.42
CA PHE A 148 -23.90 7.13 -6.86
C PHE A 148 -23.79 8.19 -7.97
N SER A 149 -24.82 9.03 -8.06
CA SER A 149 -24.80 10.28 -8.83
C SER A 149 -24.74 11.44 -7.84
N LEU A 150 -23.75 12.33 -7.99
CA LEU A 150 -23.78 13.63 -7.32
C LEU A 150 -24.90 14.47 -7.95
N ASP A 151 -25.94 14.77 -7.16
CA ASP A 151 -27.02 15.66 -7.57
C ASP A 151 -26.48 17.10 -7.57
N ARG A 152 -26.36 17.68 -8.77
CA ARG A 152 -25.68 18.96 -9.00
C ARG A 152 -26.62 20.12 -8.69
N SER A 153 -26.92 20.34 -7.41
CA SER A 153 -27.63 21.56 -6.98
C SER A 153 -26.65 22.72 -6.79
N ILE A 154 -26.20 23.30 -7.91
CA ILE A 154 -25.61 24.64 -7.89
C ILE A 154 -26.78 25.61 -7.69
N SER A 155 -26.96 26.10 -6.47
CA SER A 155 -27.75 27.29 -6.23
C SER A 155 -27.00 28.51 -6.79
N ASP A 156 -27.63 29.21 -7.72
CA ASP A 156 -27.14 30.46 -8.32
C ASP A 156 -26.65 31.46 -7.24
N PRO A 157 -25.38 31.90 -7.23
CA PRO A 157 -24.98 33.04 -6.43
C PRO A 157 -25.20 34.32 -7.26
N LYS A 158 -26.40 34.89 -7.15
CA LYS A 158 -26.56 36.32 -7.43
C LYS A 158 -25.96 37.12 -6.27
N ASN A 159 -25.01 37.98 -6.64
CA ASN A 159 -24.45 39.11 -5.89
C ASN A 159 -23.52 38.80 -4.70
N THR A 160 -22.20 38.76 -4.96
CA THR A 160 -21.25 39.66 -4.27
C THR A 160 -19.95 39.76 -5.08
N THR A 161 -19.71 40.93 -5.67
CA THR A 161 -18.42 41.34 -6.22
C THR A 161 -17.46 41.61 -5.06
N ASP A 162 -16.55 40.66 -4.78
CA ASP A 162 -15.20 40.88 -4.18
C ASP A 162 -14.42 39.55 -3.93
N ILE A 163 -14.57 38.54 -4.81
CA ILE A 163 -13.88 37.25 -4.68
C ILE A 163 -13.47 36.76 -6.09
N VAL A 164 -12.38 37.28 -6.65
CA VAL A 164 -11.93 36.88 -8.01
C VAL A 164 -10.67 35.99 -7.97
N HIS A 165 -9.97 35.89 -6.84
CA HIS A 165 -8.76 35.05 -6.74
C HIS A 165 -8.91 33.74 -5.95
N GLN A 166 -9.98 33.53 -5.16
CA GLN A 166 -10.22 32.25 -4.45
C GLN A 166 -10.76 31.14 -5.35
N ASN A 167 -11.32 31.48 -6.52
CA ASN A 167 -12.07 30.54 -7.33
C ASN A 167 -11.19 29.64 -8.22
N ASP A 168 -9.99 30.05 -8.63
CA ASP A 168 -9.29 29.33 -9.72
C ASP A 168 -8.67 27.99 -9.27
N SER A 169 -7.94 27.95 -8.15
CA SER A 169 -7.35 26.71 -7.62
C SER A 169 -8.39 25.74 -7.07
N THR A 170 -9.41 26.24 -6.35
CA THR A 170 -10.49 25.42 -5.80
C THR A 170 -11.31 24.77 -6.93
N VAL A 171 -11.60 25.52 -7.99
CA VAL A 171 -12.28 24.98 -9.18
C VAL A 171 -11.41 23.95 -9.89
N GLU A 172 -10.09 24.13 -9.94
CA GLU A 172 -9.18 23.15 -10.53
C GLU A 172 -9.16 21.83 -9.73
N ILE A 173 -9.04 21.88 -8.41
CA ILE A 173 -9.07 20.69 -7.54
C ILE A 173 -10.42 19.98 -7.68
N LEU A 174 -11.53 20.71 -7.59
CA LEU A 174 -12.87 20.15 -7.78
C LEU A 174 -13.03 19.52 -9.17
N GLY A 175 -12.47 20.14 -10.21
CA GLY A 175 -12.44 19.59 -11.57
C GLY A 175 -11.67 18.27 -11.66
N ARG A 176 -10.48 18.20 -11.05
CA ARG A 176 -9.68 16.97 -10.96
C ARG A 176 -10.38 15.88 -10.17
N MET A 177 -10.96 16.21 -9.01
CA MET A 177 -11.76 15.29 -8.22
C MET A 177 -12.95 14.73 -9.01
N THR A 178 -13.68 15.60 -9.71
CA THR A 178 -14.81 15.19 -10.56
C THR A 178 -14.34 14.23 -11.65
N SER A 179 -13.24 14.54 -12.33
CA SER A 179 -12.67 13.69 -13.37
C SER A 179 -12.22 12.32 -12.83
N MET A 180 -11.59 12.27 -11.65
CA MET A 180 -11.23 11.01 -11.00
C MET A 180 -12.45 10.17 -10.65
N LEU A 181 -13.48 10.79 -10.07
CA LEU A 181 -14.73 10.11 -9.75
C LEU A 181 -15.41 9.57 -11.02
N GLU A 182 -15.45 10.34 -12.11
CA GLU A 182 -15.99 9.88 -13.38
C GLU A 182 -15.23 8.68 -13.96
N GLN A 183 -13.89 8.65 -13.82
CA GLN A 183 -13.06 7.53 -14.28
C GLN A 183 -13.26 6.26 -13.44
N ILE A 184 -13.33 6.40 -12.11
CA ILE A 184 -13.60 5.29 -11.18
C ILE A 184 -14.96 4.65 -11.49
N HIS A 185 -15.97 5.45 -11.86
CA HIS A 185 -17.33 4.97 -12.11
C HIS A 185 -17.62 4.60 -13.59
N ASN A 186 -16.63 4.63 -14.50
CA ASN A 186 -16.86 4.31 -15.90
C ASN A 186 -17.04 2.77 -16.11
N PRO A 187 -18.17 2.30 -16.68
CA PRO A 187 -18.48 0.86 -16.80
C PRO A 187 -17.48 0.05 -17.63
N THR A 188 -16.78 0.68 -18.56
CA THR A 188 -15.84 0.01 -19.47
C THR A 188 -14.49 -0.28 -18.79
N THR A 189 -14.19 0.45 -17.71
CA THR A 189 -12.96 0.37 -16.92
C THR A 189 -13.17 -0.30 -15.55
N SER A 190 -14.42 -0.46 -15.11
CA SER A 190 -14.91 -0.97 -13.81
C SER A 190 -14.34 -2.29 -13.28
N ASN A 191 -13.53 -3.02 -14.05
CA ASN A 191 -12.95 -4.31 -13.63
C ASN A 191 -11.47 -4.21 -13.21
N SER A 192 -10.78 -3.10 -13.47
CA SER A 192 -9.37 -2.94 -13.11
C SER A 192 -9.20 -2.44 -11.68
N ALA A 193 -8.10 -2.79 -11.03
CA ALA A 193 -7.75 -2.24 -9.74
C ALA A 193 -7.65 -0.71 -9.80
N PHE A 194 -8.15 -0.04 -8.76
CA PHE A 194 -8.46 1.39 -8.80
C PHE A 194 -7.25 2.31 -9.01
N GLY A 195 -6.05 1.93 -8.54
CA GLY A 195 -4.87 2.78 -8.70
C GLY A 195 -4.39 2.93 -10.14
N THR A 196 -4.78 2.02 -11.04
CA THR A 196 -4.41 2.10 -12.46
C THR A 196 -4.98 3.33 -13.16
N TYR A 197 -6.08 3.90 -12.66
CA TYR A 197 -6.69 5.11 -13.22
C TYR A 197 -5.84 6.37 -12.98
N LEU A 198 -4.97 6.33 -11.97
CA LEU A 198 -4.09 7.45 -11.61
C LEU A 198 -2.77 7.44 -12.39
N LEU A 199 -2.55 6.44 -13.26
CA LEU A 199 -1.41 6.43 -14.17
C LEU A 199 -1.58 7.49 -15.26
N GLN A 200 -0.55 8.31 -15.44
CA GLN A 200 -0.46 9.29 -16.51
C GLN A 200 -0.01 8.65 -17.82
N SER A 201 -0.28 9.31 -18.94
CA SER A 201 0.14 8.84 -20.27
C SER A 201 1.66 8.63 -20.32
N GLY A 202 2.08 7.41 -20.66
CA GLY A 202 3.48 7.02 -20.75
C GLY A 202 4.09 6.44 -19.47
N GLU A 203 3.36 6.40 -18.35
CA GLU A 203 3.79 5.67 -17.16
C GLU A 203 3.62 4.16 -17.36
N GLU A 204 4.59 3.37 -16.88
CA GLU A 204 4.50 1.91 -16.91
C GLU A 204 3.49 1.42 -15.86
N ASN A 205 2.54 0.59 -16.27
CA ASN A 205 1.75 -0.19 -15.33
C ASN A 205 2.55 -1.41 -14.86
N VAL A 206 3.13 -1.30 -13.66
CA VAL A 206 3.89 -2.38 -13.03
C VAL A 206 3.01 -3.46 -12.41
N GLY A 207 1.68 -3.31 -12.45
CA GLY A 207 0.74 -4.19 -11.78
C GLY A 207 0.58 -3.89 -10.29
N GLN A 208 -0.42 -4.50 -9.68
CA GLN A 208 -0.77 -4.28 -8.29
C GLN A 208 0.00 -5.23 -7.39
N PHE A 209 0.36 -4.73 -6.22
CA PHE A 209 1.10 -5.47 -5.21
C PHE A 209 0.27 -5.55 -3.93
N LEU A 210 0.03 -6.78 -3.48
CA LEU A 210 -0.64 -7.07 -2.22
C LEU A 210 0.31 -7.89 -1.34
N TYR A 211 0.32 -7.60 -0.05
CA TYR A 211 0.91 -8.45 0.96
C TYR A 211 0.04 -8.40 2.22
N LEU A 212 0.09 -9.46 3.03
CA LEU A 212 -0.73 -9.57 4.24
C LEU A 212 -0.11 -8.76 5.36
N GLU A 213 -0.96 -8.23 6.24
CA GLU A 213 -0.52 -7.72 7.54
C GLU A 213 0.22 -8.80 8.35
N GLY A 214 -0.34 -10.02 8.39
CA GLY A 214 0.25 -11.17 9.04
C GLY A 214 -0.51 -12.46 8.73
N ILE A 215 0.01 -13.60 9.21
CA ILE A 215 -0.64 -14.91 9.04
C ILE A 215 -1.89 -15.05 9.92
N GLU A 216 -1.99 -14.26 11.00
CA GLU A 216 -3.15 -14.26 11.89
C GLU A 216 -4.23 -13.26 11.43
N TYR A 217 -3.81 -12.26 10.64
CA TYR A 217 -4.60 -11.12 10.19
C TYR A 217 -4.54 -11.04 8.67
N HIS A 218 -5.46 -11.74 8.00
CA HIS A 218 -5.44 -11.94 6.56
C HIS A 218 -5.92 -10.73 5.73
N MET A 219 -5.56 -9.50 6.12
CA MET A 219 -5.95 -8.27 5.43
C MET A 219 -4.86 -7.82 4.48
N TRP A 220 -5.25 -7.38 3.27
CA TRP A 220 -4.30 -6.94 2.26
C TRP A 220 -3.88 -5.49 2.48
N ASN A 221 -2.57 -5.26 2.54
CA ASN A 221 -1.96 -3.94 2.65
C ASN A 221 -2.54 -3.11 3.80
N THR A 222 -2.73 -3.69 4.99
CA THR A 222 -3.18 -2.95 6.18
C THR A 222 -2.33 -1.68 6.36
N TYR A 223 -2.98 -0.54 6.29
CA TYR A 223 -2.35 0.69 5.84
C TYR A 223 -1.73 1.51 6.97
N ASP A 224 -2.34 1.43 8.16
CA ASP A 224 -1.75 1.91 9.39
C ASP A 224 -0.47 1.15 9.76
N VAL A 225 -0.37 -0.14 9.39
CA VAL A 225 0.85 -0.96 9.53
C VAL A 225 1.84 -0.70 8.39
N HIS A 226 1.35 -0.54 7.16
CA HIS A 226 2.15 -0.21 5.97
C HIS A 226 3.03 1.03 6.19
N PHE A 227 2.55 2.00 6.98
CA PHE A 227 3.32 3.18 7.42
C PHE A 227 4.72 2.84 7.94
N TYR A 228 4.86 1.74 8.69
CA TYR A 228 6.14 1.30 9.24
C TYR A 228 6.87 0.34 8.30
N SER A 229 6.16 -0.57 7.64
CA SER A 229 6.77 -1.67 6.88
C SER A 229 7.22 -1.31 5.45
N SER A 230 6.71 -0.20 4.88
CA SER A 230 6.92 0.14 3.47
C SER A 230 8.28 0.77 3.13
N PHE A 231 9.12 1.07 4.13
CA PHE A 231 10.47 1.61 3.91
C PHE A 231 11.32 0.72 2.99
N ALA A 232 11.26 -0.60 3.18
CA ALA A 232 11.98 -1.52 2.31
C ALA A 232 11.45 -1.48 0.86
N ILE A 233 10.14 -1.31 0.68
CA ILE A 233 9.49 -1.28 -0.63
C ILE A 233 9.88 0.01 -1.37
N ILE A 234 9.75 1.18 -0.76
CA ILE A 234 10.14 2.44 -1.42
C ILE A 234 11.64 2.50 -1.75
N MET A 235 12.50 1.95 -0.88
CA MET A 235 13.96 1.96 -1.09
C MET A 235 14.44 0.97 -2.16
N LEU A 236 13.79 -0.19 -2.30
CA LEU A 236 14.24 -1.28 -3.19
C LEU A 236 13.39 -1.40 -4.46
N PHE A 237 12.09 -1.14 -4.35
CA PHE A 237 11.09 -1.32 -5.40
C PHE A 237 10.13 -0.12 -5.48
N PRO A 238 10.62 1.11 -5.72
CA PRO A 238 9.83 2.33 -5.63
C PRO A 238 8.57 2.32 -6.49
N GLN A 239 8.63 1.72 -7.69
CA GLN A 239 7.46 1.64 -8.56
C GLN A 239 6.31 0.79 -7.98
N LEU A 240 6.64 -0.23 -7.17
CA LEU A 240 5.62 -1.02 -6.47
C LEU A 240 4.99 -0.21 -5.35
N GLU A 241 5.80 0.53 -4.58
CA GLU A 241 5.28 1.43 -3.55
C GLU A 241 4.34 2.48 -4.16
N LEU A 242 4.77 3.15 -5.23
CA LEU A 242 3.94 4.15 -5.91
C LEU A 242 2.67 3.53 -6.51
N SER A 243 2.66 2.23 -6.84
CA SER A 243 1.43 1.54 -7.24
C SER A 243 0.48 1.34 -6.06
N ILE A 244 0.98 0.91 -4.89
CA ILE A 244 0.17 0.77 -3.67
C ILE A 244 -0.43 2.12 -3.27
N GLN A 245 0.38 3.18 -3.28
CA GLN A 245 -0.10 4.52 -2.94
C GLN A 245 -1.17 5.03 -3.90
N ARG A 246 -1.08 4.70 -5.20
CA ARG A 246 -2.16 5.00 -6.16
C ARG A 246 -3.44 4.22 -5.84
N ASP A 247 -3.34 2.95 -5.46
CA ASP A 247 -4.51 2.15 -5.04
C ASP A 247 -5.21 2.80 -3.84
N PHE A 248 -4.47 3.21 -2.81
CA PHE A 248 -5.02 3.91 -1.66
C PHE A 248 -5.56 5.30 -1.99
N ALA A 249 -4.87 6.08 -2.83
CA ALA A 249 -5.35 7.38 -3.28
C ALA A 249 -6.70 7.27 -4.01
N ALA A 250 -6.86 6.25 -4.86
CA ALA A 250 -8.15 5.99 -5.49
C ALA A 250 -9.20 5.54 -4.46
N ALA A 251 -8.84 4.69 -3.51
CA ALA A 251 -9.74 4.21 -2.46
C ALA A 251 -10.24 5.32 -1.49
N VAL A 252 -9.43 6.36 -1.23
CA VAL A 252 -9.85 7.57 -0.51
C VAL A 252 -11.04 8.24 -1.20
N MET A 253 -11.06 8.21 -2.53
CA MET A 253 -12.12 8.81 -3.35
C MET A 253 -13.37 7.94 -3.51
N VAL A 254 -13.39 6.73 -2.95
CA VAL A 254 -14.53 5.81 -3.01
C VAL A 254 -15.46 6.01 -1.82
N HIS A 255 -16.77 5.93 -2.10
CA HIS A 255 -17.82 5.77 -1.10
C HIS A 255 -18.55 4.44 -1.35
N ASP A 256 -18.54 3.55 -0.36
CA ASP A 256 -19.36 2.35 -0.34
C ASP A 256 -20.39 2.43 0.80
N PRO A 257 -21.69 2.63 0.49
CA PRO A 257 -22.76 2.69 1.48
C PRO A 257 -23.17 1.31 2.02
N SER A 258 -22.63 0.21 1.46
CA SER A 258 -22.92 -1.15 1.91
C SER A 258 -22.66 -1.26 3.40
N ARG A 259 -23.51 -2.00 4.12
CA ARG A 259 -23.47 -2.05 5.58
C ARG A 259 -22.59 -3.20 6.03
N MET A 260 -21.67 -2.93 6.95
CA MET A 260 -20.91 -3.96 7.67
C MET A 260 -21.19 -3.86 9.17
N LYS A 261 -21.16 -5.01 9.85
CA LYS A 261 -21.37 -5.08 11.30
C LYS A 261 -20.03 -5.01 12.02
N ILE A 262 -19.91 -4.07 12.95
CA ILE A 262 -18.73 -3.89 13.79
C ILE A 262 -18.77 -4.86 14.98
N MET A 263 -17.66 -5.52 15.29
CA MET A 263 -17.61 -6.54 16.34
C MET A 263 -17.60 -5.96 17.75
N SER A 264 -16.94 -4.81 17.96
CA SER A 264 -16.78 -4.21 19.29
C SER A 264 -18.10 -3.76 19.93
N ASP A 265 -19.05 -3.22 19.14
CA ASP A 265 -20.32 -2.70 19.65
C ASP A 265 -21.57 -3.23 18.94
N GLY A 266 -21.40 -4.05 17.89
CA GLY A 266 -22.49 -4.66 17.14
C GLY A 266 -23.23 -3.73 16.18
N LYS A 267 -22.82 -2.47 16.01
CA LYS A 267 -23.47 -1.51 15.13
C LYS A 267 -23.21 -1.83 13.66
N TRP A 268 -24.16 -1.40 12.82
CA TRP A 268 -24.04 -1.47 11.36
C TRP A 268 -23.65 -0.10 10.81
N VAL A 269 -22.45 0.00 10.27
CA VAL A 269 -21.89 1.24 9.69
C VAL A 269 -21.75 1.09 8.17
N PRO A 270 -21.67 2.19 7.40
CA PRO A 270 -21.20 2.13 6.02
C PRO A 270 -19.82 1.47 5.96
N ARG A 271 -19.53 0.72 4.91
CA ARG A 271 -18.25 0.04 4.74
C ARG A 271 -17.12 1.03 4.49
N LYS A 272 -17.39 2.07 3.70
CA LYS A 272 -16.37 3.06 3.33
C LYS A 272 -16.98 4.43 3.08
N VAL A 273 -16.55 5.43 3.82
CA VAL A 273 -16.95 6.83 3.62
C VAL A 273 -15.94 7.57 2.73
N LEU A 274 -16.44 8.43 1.82
CA LEU A 274 -15.60 9.30 0.99
C LEU A 274 -14.65 10.12 1.87
N GLY A 275 -13.36 10.11 1.54
CA GLY A 275 -12.30 10.85 2.22
C GLY A 275 -11.68 10.18 3.43
N ALA A 276 -12.30 9.15 3.99
CA ALA A 276 -11.59 8.25 4.90
C ALA A 276 -10.57 7.42 4.11
N VAL A 277 -9.37 7.23 4.64
CA VAL A 277 -8.44 6.21 4.12
C VAL A 277 -8.92 4.85 4.63
N PRO A 278 -9.10 3.84 3.77
CA PRO A 278 -9.48 2.52 4.26
C PRO A 278 -8.34 1.93 5.10
N HIS A 279 -8.70 1.13 6.09
CA HIS A 279 -7.74 0.37 6.90
C HIS A 279 -6.95 -0.62 6.05
N ASP A 280 -7.63 -1.34 5.16
CA ASP A 280 -7.05 -2.32 4.26
C ASP A 280 -7.73 -2.30 2.90
N ILE A 281 -7.05 -2.85 1.90
CA ILE A 281 -7.56 -2.92 0.51
C ILE A 281 -8.55 -4.08 0.32
N GLY A 282 -8.96 -4.76 1.40
CA GLY A 282 -9.93 -5.85 1.39
C GLY A 282 -9.29 -7.22 1.62
N ILE A 283 -10.11 -8.26 1.44
CA ILE A 283 -9.70 -9.68 1.50
C ILE A 283 -10.25 -10.45 0.30
N SER A 284 -11.57 -10.39 0.13
CA SER A 284 -12.31 -11.23 -0.82
C SER A 284 -12.29 -10.69 -2.25
N ASP A 285 -12.41 -9.36 -2.39
CA ASP A 285 -12.31 -8.65 -3.65
C ASP A 285 -11.39 -7.45 -3.45
N PRO A 286 -10.07 -7.67 -3.33
CA PRO A 286 -9.15 -6.58 -3.05
C PRO A 286 -9.30 -5.47 -4.09
N TRP A 287 -9.06 -4.25 -3.64
CA TRP A 287 -9.33 -2.99 -4.33
C TRP A 287 -10.81 -2.60 -4.32
N PHE A 288 -11.77 -3.52 -4.44
CA PHE A 288 -13.18 -3.19 -4.61
C PHE A 288 -14.00 -3.29 -3.32
N GLU A 289 -13.85 -4.38 -2.56
CA GLU A 289 -14.47 -4.56 -1.25
C GLU A 289 -13.47 -4.19 -0.15
N LEU A 290 -13.35 -2.90 0.08
CA LEU A 290 -12.43 -2.28 1.05
C LEU A 290 -12.86 -2.54 2.51
N ASN A 291 -11.96 -2.28 3.46
CA ASN A 291 -12.23 -2.39 4.91
C ASN A 291 -12.78 -3.77 5.28
N ALA A 292 -11.94 -4.79 5.15
CA ALA A 292 -12.27 -6.11 5.67
C ALA A 292 -12.14 -6.18 7.19
N TYR A 293 -11.23 -5.39 7.78
CA TYR A 293 -11.21 -5.19 9.23
C TYR A 293 -12.56 -4.69 9.73
N ASN A 294 -13.10 -5.37 10.75
CA ASN A 294 -14.42 -5.07 11.28
C ASN A 294 -14.50 -5.06 12.81
N LEU A 295 -13.36 -5.02 13.52
CA LEU A 295 -13.37 -4.93 14.98
C LEU A 295 -13.85 -3.55 15.44
N TYR A 296 -13.41 -2.48 14.77
CA TYR A 296 -13.88 -1.10 14.94
C TYR A 296 -14.25 -0.46 13.60
N ASP A 297 -15.00 0.64 13.68
CA ASP A 297 -15.28 1.52 12.54
C ASP A 297 -14.03 2.35 12.21
N THR A 298 -13.29 1.94 11.19
CA THR A 298 -12.00 2.53 10.81
C THR A 298 -12.13 3.86 10.08
N ASP A 299 -13.31 4.20 9.55
CA ASP A 299 -13.58 5.53 9.00
C ASP A 299 -13.50 6.63 10.09
N ARG A 300 -13.52 6.22 11.37
CA ARG A 300 -13.36 7.11 12.53
C ARG A 300 -11.94 7.13 13.10
N TRP A 301 -11.01 6.38 12.54
CA TRP A 301 -9.63 6.36 13.04
C TRP A 301 -8.89 7.66 12.75
N LYS A 302 -8.02 8.07 13.68
CA LYS A 302 -7.35 9.37 13.68
C LYS A 302 -5.96 9.34 13.06
N ASP A 303 -5.40 8.17 12.79
CA ASP A 303 -4.05 8.02 12.26
C ASP A 303 -4.00 7.73 10.75
N LEU A 304 -4.93 6.93 10.21
CA LEU A 304 -4.94 6.48 8.80
C LEU A 304 -4.77 7.63 7.78
N ASN A 305 -5.58 8.69 7.88
CA ASN A 305 -5.51 9.83 6.97
C ASN A 305 -4.18 10.59 7.08
N SER A 306 -3.66 10.79 8.29
CA SER A 306 -2.36 11.42 8.50
C SER A 306 -1.22 10.56 7.95
N LYS A 307 -1.27 9.24 8.19
CA LYS A 307 -0.30 8.27 7.66
C LYS A 307 -0.31 8.22 6.14
N PHE A 308 -1.48 8.32 5.49
CA PHE A 308 -1.59 8.40 4.04
C PHE A 308 -0.86 9.63 3.48
N VAL A 309 -1.15 10.79 4.05
CA VAL A 309 -0.50 12.06 3.64
C VAL A 309 1.01 11.98 3.81
N LEU A 310 1.48 11.44 4.94
CA LEU A 310 2.89 11.29 5.25
C LEU A 310 3.59 10.30 4.31
N GLN A 311 2.99 9.14 4.03
CA GLN A 311 3.56 8.14 3.12
C GLN A 311 3.63 8.66 1.68
N VAL A 312 2.54 9.27 1.19
CA VAL A 312 2.52 9.88 -0.15
C VAL A 312 3.60 10.96 -0.29
N TYR A 313 3.77 11.81 0.73
CA TYR A 313 4.83 12.83 0.71
C TYR A 313 6.22 12.21 0.79
N ARG A 314 6.44 11.23 1.68
CA ARG A 314 7.70 10.46 1.78
C ARG A 314 8.08 9.87 0.43
N ASP A 315 7.15 9.23 -0.26
CA ASP A 315 7.43 8.53 -1.52
C ASP A 315 7.68 9.50 -2.66
N MET A 316 6.97 10.63 -2.69
CA MET A 316 7.24 11.74 -3.60
C MET A 316 8.66 12.29 -3.39
N VAL A 317 9.07 12.52 -2.14
CA VAL A 317 10.41 13.03 -1.83
C VAL A 317 11.49 11.99 -2.18
N ALA A 318 11.25 10.71 -1.86
CA ALA A 318 12.21 9.63 -2.09
C ALA A 318 12.45 9.37 -3.59
N THR A 319 11.42 9.52 -4.42
CA THR A 319 11.48 9.24 -5.86
C THR A 319 11.67 10.49 -6.72
N GLY A 320 11.30 11.67 -6.22
CA GLY A 320 11.21 12.90 -7.01
C GLY A 320 10.08 12.88 -8.04
N ASP A 321 9.14 11.93 -7.97
CA ASP A 321 8.11 11.73 -8.99
C ASP A 321 6.98 12.77 -8.88
N LYS A 322 7.09 13.82 -9.69
CA LYS A 322 6.10 14.90 -9.77
C LYS A 322 4.81 14.47 -10.48
N ASN A 323 4.82 13.43 -11.31
CA ASN A 323 3.62 12.95 -11.98
C ASN A 323 2.75 12.19 -10.98
N PHE A 324 3.37 11.29 -10.22
CA PHE A 324 2.75 10.64 -9.07
C PHE A 324 2.16 11.68 -8.11
N ALA A 325 2.95 12.69 -7.71
CA ALA A 325 2.50 13.73 -6.79
C ALA A 325 1.23 14.44 -7.27
N ARG A 326 1.19 14.85 -8.54
CA ARG A 326 0.00 15.50 -9.14
C ARG A 326 -1.19 14.56 -9.25
N ALA A 327 -0.94 13.28 -9.53
CA ALA A 327 -1.99 12.29 -9.69
C ALA A 327 -2.69 11.95 -8.38
N VAL A 328 -1.97 11.93 -7.25
CA VAL A 328 -2.57 11.61 -5.94
C VAL A 328 -2.99 12.84 -5.12
N TRP A 329 -2.60 14.05 -5.56
CA TRP A 329 -2.89 15.30 -4.84
C TRP A 329 -4.36 15.50 -4.42
N PRO A 330 -5.37 15.23 -5.27
CA PRO A 330 -6.77 15.39 -4.86
C PRO A 330 -7.16 14.48 -3.69
N ALA A 331 -6.63 13.26 -3.63
CA ALA A 331 -6.86 12.34 -2.52
C ALA A 331 -6.20 12.84 -1.23
N VAL A 332 -4.98 13.40 -1.32
CA VAL A 332 -4.27 14.01 -0.18
C VAL A 332 -5.08 15.17 0.40
N TYR A 333 -5.58 16.07 -0.46
CA TYR A 333 -6.43 17.18 -0.05
C TYR A 333 -7.68 16.68 0.69
N ILE A 334 -8.37 15.70 0.10
CA ILE A 334 -9.61 15.17 0.66
C ILE A 334 -9.39 14.39 1.96
N ALA A 335 -8.27 13.67 2.09
CA ALA A 335 -7.91 12.99 3.32
C ALA A 335 -7.69 14.00 4.47
N ILE A 336 -7.00 15.11 4.22
CA ILE A 336 -6.85 16.18 5.21
C ILE A 336 -8.21 16.81 5.54
N ALA A 337 -9.02 17.14 4.54
CA ALA A 337 -10.33 17.75 4.75
C ALA A 337 -11.29 16.83 5.53
N PHE A 338 -11.22 15.52 5.28
CA PHE A 338 -11.99 14.53 6.03
C PHE A 338 -11.53 14.47 7.50
N LEU A 339 -10.22 14.40 7.74
CA LEU A 339 -9.71 14.27 9.11
C LEU A 339 -9.95 15.53 9.95
N ASP A 340 -10.02 16.70 9.30
CA ASP A 340 -10.32 17.98 9.94
C ASP A 340 -11.68 18.03 10.65
N GLN A 341 -12.64 17.19 10.26
CA GLN A 341 -13.94 17.12 10.92
C GLN A 341 -13.85 16.65 12.39
N PHE A 342 -12.72 16.04 12.75
CA PHE A 342 -12.44 15.56 14.10
C PHE A 342 -11.72 16.60 14.97
N ASP A 343 -11.51 17.83 14.48
CA ASP A 343 -11.23 19.01 15.32
C ASP A 343 -12.56 19.60 15.79
N LYS A 344 -13.01 19.19 16.98
CA LYS A 344 -14.37 19.49 17.47
C LYS A 344 -14.47 20.87 18.09
N ASP A 345 -13.38 21.40 18.62
CA ASP A 345 -13.35 22.70 19.29
C ASP A 345 -12.81 23.84 18.41
N GLY A 346 -12.29 23.51 17.22
CA GLY A 346 -11.83 24.45 16.20
C GLY A 346 -10.46 25.07 16.51
N ASP A 347 -9.68 24.46 17.40
CA ASP A 347 -8.35 24.95 17.78
C ASP A 347 -7.25 24.55 16.77
N GLY A 348 -7.59 23.73 15.79
CA GLY A 348 -6.72 23.22 14.73
C GLY A 348 -6.19 21.80 14.97
N MET A 349 -6.55 21.16 16.08
CA MET A 349 -6.10 19.83 16.45
C MET A 349 -7.25 18.81 16.47
N ILE A 350 -7.00 17.62 15.94
CA ILE A 350 -7.98 16.53 15.98
C ILE A 350 -8.01 15.85 17.35
N GLU A 351 -9.17 15.39 17.79
CA GLU A 351 -9.31 14.66 19.06
C GLU A 351 -9.74 13.19 18.91
N ASN A 352 -9.07 12.31 19.63
CA ASN A 352 -9.46 10.92 19.82
C ASN A 352 -10.75 10.80 20.65
N ASP A 353 -11.56 9.78 20.34
CA ASP A 353 -12.97 9.67 20.76
C ASP A 353 -13.22 8.84 22.04
N GLY A 354 -12.17 8.36 22.72
CA GLY A 354 -12.31 7.51 23.91
C GLY A 354 -12.56 6.03 23.62
N PHE A 355 -12.26 5.60 22.40
CA PHE A 355 -12.14 4.19 22.02
C PHE A 355 -10.84 4.00 21.22
N PRO A 356 -10.41 2.76 20.94
CA PRO A 356 -9.26 2.53 20.08
C PRO A 356 -9.56 2.94 18.63
N ASP A 357 -9.22 4.18 18.31
CA ASP A 357 -9.47 4.81 17.01
C ASP A 357 -8.16 5.10 16.27
N GLN A 358 -7.23 4.14 16.31
CA GLN A 358 -5.90 4.18 15.69
C GLN A 358 -5.24 2.78 15.77
N THR A 359 -4.07 2.59 15.13
CA THR A 359 -3.34 1.31 15.00
C THR A 359 -3.16 0.47 16.29
N TYR A 360 -3.00 1.10 17.45
CA TYR A 360 -3.02 0.46 18.76
C TYR A 360 -4.48 0.16 19.15
N ASP A 361 -5.12 -0.74 18.42
CA ASP A 361 -6.56 -1.01 18.41
C ASP A 361 -7.12 -1.68 19.69
N ALA A 362 -6.24 -1.97 20.65
CA ALA A 362 -6.58 -2.40 22.00
C ALA A 362 -6.34 -1.32 23.07
N TRP A 363 -5.87 -0.13 22.69
CA TRP A 363 -5.50 0.95 23.60
C TRP A 363 -6.31 2.22 23.32
N SER A 364 -7.26 2.53 24.21
CA SER A 364 -8.10 3.72 24.08
C SER A 364 -7.32 5.01 24.31
N VAL A 365 -7.73 6.06 23.61
CA VAL A 365 -7.19 7.42 23.71
C VAL A 365 -8.35 8.40 23.76
N THR A 366 -8.26 9.49 24.54
CA THR A 366 -9.29 10.54 24.57
C THR A 366 -8.67 11.92 24.45
N GLY A 367 -9.27 12.80 23.64
CA GLY A 367 -8.77 14.15 23.46
C GLY A 367 -7.56 14.20 22.52
N VAL A 368 -6.67 15.16 22.75
CA VAL A 368 -5.44 15.31 21.96
C VAL A 368 -4.40 14.31 22.46
N SER A 369 -3.82 13.54 21.55
CA SER A 369 -2.83 12.51 21.86
C SER A 369 -1.45 12.80 21.28
N ALA A 370 -0.40 12.30 21.93
CA ALA A 370 0.96 12.47 21.44
C ALA A 370 1.14 11.82 20.05
N TYR A 371 0.56 10.64 19.88
CA TYR A 371 0.67 9.86 18.66
C TYR A 371 -0.16 10.45 17.50
N CYS A 372 -1.51 10.46 17.59
CA CYS A 372 -2.34 10.96 16.48
C CYS A 372 -2.17 12.46 16.26
N GLY A 373 -2.03 13.25 17.34
CA GLY A 373 -1.77 14.69 17.23
C GLY A 373 -0.43 14.99 16.58
N GLY A 374 0.62 14.21 16.88
CA GLY A 374 1.93 14.35 16.25
C GLY A 374 1.88 14.03 14.77
N LEU A 375 1.21 12.93 14.40
CA LEU A 375 0.96 12.56 13.00
C LEU A 375 0.19 13.64 12.25
N TRP A 376 -0.84 14.24 12.87
CA TRP A 376 -1.62 15.32 12.26
C TRP A 376 -0.78 16.57 11.98
N VAL A 377 0.03 17.01 12.95
CA VAL A 377 0.94 18.15 12.79
C VAL A 377 1.90 17.90 11.63
N ALA A 378 2.51 16.72 11.58
CA ALA A 378 3.43 16.35 10.51
C ALA A 378 2.73 16.26 9.14
N ALA A 379 1.53 15.68 9.10
CA ALA A 379 0.74 15.56 7.88
C ALA A 379 0.35 16.92 7.31
N LEU A 380 -0.05 17.89 8.14
CA LEU A 380 -0.33 19.26 7.69
C LEU A 380 0.91 19.95 7.11
N GLN A 381 2.07 19.76 7.74
CA GLN A 381 3.33 20.29 7.24
C GLN A 381 3.73 19.66 5.89
N ALA A 382 3.62 18.33 5.79
CA ALA A 382 3.88 17.57 4.57
C ALA A 382 2.92 17.95 3.44
N ALA A 383 1.62 18.07 3.72
CA ALA A 383 0.62 18.50 2.76
C ALA A 383 0.89 19.93 2.26
N SER A 384 1.31 20.84 3.14
CA SER A 384 1.71 22.20 2.75
C SER A 384 2.91 22.18 1.80
N ALA A 385 3.93 21.37 2.09
CA ALA A 385 5.11 21.25 1.24
C ALA A 385 4.76 20.59 -0.11
N MET A 386 3.93 19.55 -0.11
CA MET A 386 3.46 18.87 -1.31
C MET A 386 2.63 19.79 -2.21
N ALA A 387 1.74 20.60 -1.62
CA ALA A 387 0.93 21.59 -2.33
C ALA A 387 1.82 22.52 -3.17
N ARG A 388 2.96 22.98 -2.61
CA ARG A 388 3.94 23.81 -3.34
C ARG A 388 4.55 23.07 -4.52
N GLU A 389 4.91 21.80 -4.37
CA GLU A 389 5.49 21.00 -5.45
C GLU A 389 4.53 20.76 -6.61
N VAL A 390 3.22 20.64 -6.33
CA VAL A 390 2.19 20.49 -7.37
C VAL A 390 1.68 21.82 -7.93
N GLY A 391 2.17 22.96 -7.42
CA GLY A 391 1.83 24.31 -7.89
C GLY A 391 0.63 24.96 -7.20
N ASP A 392 0.08 24.34 -6.17
CA ASP A 392 -1.09 24.82 -5.41
C ASP A 392 -0.66 25.68 -4.21
N SER A 393 -0.21 26.90 -4.50
CA SER A 393 0.34 27.80 -3.47
C SER A 393 -0.70 28.24 -2.43
N MET A 394 -1.98 28.35 -2.81
CA MET A 394 -3.03 28.77 -1.90
C MET A 394 -3.32 27.71 -0.85
N THR A 395 -3.48 26.45 -1.28
CA THR A 395 -3.65 25.32 -0.36
C THR A 395 -2.39 25.13 0.49
N ALA A 396 -1.20 25.38 -0.06
CA ALA A 396 0.04 25.34 0.70
C ALA A 396 0.00 26.28 1.92
N ASP A 397 -0.39 27.54 1.71
CA ASP A 397 -0.47 28.54 2.77
C ASP A 397 -1.59 28.23 3.76
N TYR A 398 -2.71 27.69 3.28
CA TYR A 398 -3.81 27.23 4.13
C TYR A 398 -3.39 26.10 5.08
N PHE A 399 -2.76 25.05 4.56
CA PHE A 399 -2.24 23.94 5.38
C PHE A 399 -1.10 24.39 6.29
N TRP A 400 -0.27 25.34 5.85
CA TRP A 400 0.77 25.93 6.72
C TRP A 400 0.17 26.64 7.94
N PHE A 401 -0.89 27.44 7.73
CA PHE A 401 -1.57 28.11 8.82
C PHE A 401 -2.22 27.12 9.80
N LYS A 402 -2.84 26.05 9.28
CA LYS A 402 -3.37 24.96 10.11
C LYS A 402 -2.28 24.26 10.91
N PHE A 403 -1.17 23.93 10.28
CA PHE A 403 0.00 23.33 10.94
C PHE A 403 0.45 24.17 12.14
N GLN A 404 0.54 25.50 11.98
CA GLN A 404 0.96 26.39 13.08
C GLN A 404 -0.01 26.37 14.25
N LYS A 405 -1.33 26.32 13.99
CA LYS A 405 -2.36 26.20 15.03
C LYS A 405 -2.27 24.85 15.75
N ALA A 406 -2.33 23.76 14.98
CA ALA A 406 -2.24 22.40 15.49
C ALA A 406 -1.00 22.20 16.37
N LYS A 407 0.16 22.69 15.90
CA LYS A 407 1.42 22.61 16.63
C LYS A 407 1.34 23.32 17.99
N ALA A 408 0.73 24.50 18.06
CA ALA A 408 0.60 25.23 19.33
C ALA A 408 -0.26 24.48 20.36
N VAL A 409 -1.23 23.69 19.90
CA VAL A 409 -2.05 22.81 20.74
C VAL A 409 -1.26 21.57 21.17
N TYR A 410 -0.58 20.94 20.21
CA TYR A 410 0.28 19.78 20.45
C TYR A 410 1.38 20.05 21.48
N ASP A 411 2.02 21.22 21.41
CA ASP A 411 3.07 21.65 22.35
C ASP A 411 2.58 21.66 23.81
N LYS A 412 1.26 21.73 24.09
CA LYS A 412 0.69 21.68 25.45
C LYS A 412 0.77 20.28 26.08
N LEU A 413 0.98 19.22 25.29
CA LEU A 413 1.18 17.86 25.80
C LEU A 413 2.56 17.68 26.47
N TRP A 414 3.51 18.57 26.17
CA TRP A 414 4.83 18.53 26.78
C TRP A 414 4.78 18.83 28.28
N ASN A 415 5.20 17.86 29.09
CA ASN A 415 5.16 17.97 30.56
C ASN A 415 6.50 18.46 31.18
N GLY A 416 7.48 18.81 30.36
CA GLY A 416 8.84 19.15 30.79
C GLY A 416 9.87 18.05 30.60
N SER A 417 9.45 16.81 30.32
CA SER A 417 10.35 15.66 30.09
C SER A 417 9.97 14.80 28.88
N TYR A 418 8.68 14.61 28.64
CA TYR A 418 8.13 13.86 27.51
C TYR A 418 6.74 14.41 27.14
N PHE A 419 6.17 13.92 26.04
CA PHE A 419 4.79 14.22 25.66
C PHE A 419 3.85 13.26 26.38
N ASN A 420 2.87 13.80 27.12
CA ASN A 420 1.82 12.99 27.72
C ASN A 420 1.07 12.18 26.65
N TYR A 421 0.70 10.95 26.97
CA TYR A 421 -0.04 10.06 26.08
C TYR A 421 -1.28 10.73 25.48
N ASP A 422 -2.09 11.36 26.33
CA ASP A 422 -3.19 12.22 25.93
C ASP A 422 -3.46 13.36 26.94
N ASN A 423 -4.35 14.29 26.59
CA ASN A 423 -4.73 15.42 27.44
C ASN A 423 -6.02 15.21 28.26
N SER A 424 -6.55 13.99 28.32
CA SER A 424 -7.85 13.72 28.98
C SER A 424 -7.82 13.88 30.51
N GLY A 425 -6.63 13.84 31.11
CA GLY A 425 -6.46 13.82 32.57
C GLY A 425 -6.83 12.46 33.20
N GLY A 426 -7.00 11.42 32.39
CA GLY A 426 -7.21 10.05 32.83
C GLY A 426 -5.99 9.44 33.53
N SER A 427 -6.18 8.26 34.12
CA SER A 427 -5.12 7.55 34.86
C SER A 427 -3.91 7.18 33.99
N SER A 428 -4.13 6.98 32.68
CA SER A 428 -3.08 6.64 31.71
C SER A 428 -2.50 7.86 30.97
N SER A 429 -3.03 9.08 31.13
CA SER A 429 -2.61 10.25 30.35
C SER A 429 -1.12 10.59 30.52
N SER A 430 -0.51 10.22 31.65
CA SER A 430 0.92 10.44 31.91
C SER A 430 1.82 9.29 31.46
N SER A 431 1.30 8.27 30.79
CA SER A 431 2.08 7.13 30.28
C SER A 431 3.11 7.59 29.25
N ILE A 432 4.29 6.99 29.26
CA ILE A 432 5.33 7.22 28.26
C ILE A 432 5.10 6.22 27.13
N GLN A 433 4.51 6.67 26.03
CA GLN A 433 4.36 5.85 24.83
C GLN A 433 5.68 5.85 24.03
N ALA A 434 6.13 4.67 23.59
CA ALA A 434 7.35 4.55 22.79
C ALA A 434 7.24 5.32 21.46
N ASP A 435 6.03 5.35 20.89
CA ASP A 435 5.72 5.96 19.59
C ASP A 435 5.13 7.38 19.72
N GLN A 436 5.34 8.05 20.86
CA GLN A 436 4.75 9.38 21.13
C GLN A 436 5.18 10.47 20.13
N LEU A 437 6.27 10.24 19.37
CA LEU A 437 6.84 11.16 18.39
C LEU A 437 6.77 10.60 16.95
N ALA A 438 5.82 9.72 16.65
CA ALA A 438 5.67 9.10 15.33
C ALA A 438 5.60 10.09 14.15
N GLY A 439 5.02 11.28 14.36
CA GLY A 439 4.98 12.32 13.32
C GLY A 439 6.29 13.10 13.15
N GLN A 440 7.14 13.13 14.17
CA GLN A 440 8.46 13.79 14.10
C GLN A 440 9.52 12.88 13.47
N TRP A 441 9.38 11.56 13.65
CA TRP A 441 10.14 10.53 12.93
C TRP A 441 9.86 10.62 11.43
#